data_AF-A0A5A7MVG9-F1
#
_entry.id   AF-A0A5A7MVG9-F1
#
_cell.length_a   1.000
_cell.length_b   1.000
_cell.length_c   1.000
_cell.angle_alpha   90.00
_cell.angle_beta   90.00
_cell.angle_gamma   90.00
#
_symmetry.space_group_name_H-M   'P 1'
#
loop_
_entity.id
_entity.type
_entity.pdbx_description
1 polymer ?
#
loop_
_entity_poly.entity_id
_entity_poly.type
_entity_poly.pdbx_seq_one_letter_code
_entity_poly.pdbx_strand_id
1 'polypeptide(L)'
;MFKAFAVSLSAACLATTFCTAPAWGADTNERFAVEGGGAQACSLFLEAERDRKEQYTYYIGWVQGYLTALNRFQDDTFDMVPWQNTQFLTLALISFCKDNQDTPLFRATDYLSLVMSEQRLRSESKSLVLGQSDSSIIIYQEILRRAQAKLIQGGFLEGTADGTFGPKTRLALEAFQKSKEIEVTGLPDQVTLFHLFAEGLPTSGKN
;
A
#
# COMPACT_ATOMS: atom_id res chain seq x y z
N MET A 1 -12.50 -19.25 -79.41
CA MET A 1 -11.39 -18.48 -78.81
C MET A 1 -11.93 -17.73 -77.60
N PHE A 2 -11.29 -17.92 -76.45
CA PHE A 2 -11.74 -17.55 -75.10
C PHE A 2 -12.03 -16.05 -74.92
N LYS A 3 -13.15 -15.69 -74.29
CA LYS A 3 -13.35 -14.40 -73.62
C LYS A 3 -13.33 -14.63 -72.11
N ALA A 4 -12.36 -14.02 -71.44
CA ALA A 4 -12.21 -14.04 -69.99
C ALA A 4 -13.28 -13.15 -69.34
N PHE A 5 -14.00 -13.69 -68.35
CA PHE A 5 -14.80 -12.89 -67.41
C PHE A 5 -13.89 -12.43 -66.27
N ALA A 6 -13.72 -11.13 -66.13
CA ALA A 6 -13.07 -10.54 -64.96
C ALA A 6 -14.06 -10.55 -63.78
N VAL A 7 -13.80 -11.37 -62.77
CA VAL A 7 -14.49 -11.30 -61.47
C VAL A 7 -13.76 -10.25 -60.63
N SER A 8 -14.44 -9.15 -60.32
CA SER A 8 -13.94 -8.14 -59.39
C SER A 8 -14.06 -8.69 -57.96
N LEU A 9 -12.93 -9.02 -57.32
CA LEU A 9 -12.88 -9.30 -55.89
C LEU A 9 -12.98 -7.97 -55.14
N SER A 10 -14.16 -7.63 -54.63
CA SER A 10 -14.30 -6.62 -53.59
C SER A 10 -14.01 -7.28 -52.25
N ALA A 11 -12.79 -7.11 -51.73
CA ALA A 11 -12.42 -7.54 -50.39
C ALA A 11 -13.08 -6.60 -49.36
N ALA A 12 -14.24 -7.00 -48.83
CA ALA A 12 -14.86 -6.34 -47.69
C ALA A 12 -14.08 -6.73 -46.42
N CYS A 13 -13.14 -5.88 -46.00
CA CYS A 13 -12.55 -5.95 -44.66
C CYS A 13 -13.63 -5.64 -43.61
N LEU A 14 -14.24 -6.68 -43.04
CA LEU A 14 -14.96 -6.55 -41.77
C LEU A 14 -13.95 -6.25 -40.66
N ALA A 15 -13.76 -4.97 -40.35
CA ALA A 15 -13.10 -4.55 -39.13
C ALA A 15 -14.05 -4.86 -37.96
N THR A 16 -13.93 -6.04 -37.36
CA THR A 16 -14.57 -6.36 -36.09
C THR A 16 -13.89 -5.55 -35.00
N THR A 17 -14.47 -4.39 -34.68
CA THR A 17 -14.12 -3.60 -33.51
C THR A 17 -14.48 -4.42 -32.27
N PHE A 18 -13.49 -5.12 -31.70
CA PHE A 18 -13.63 -5.69 -30.37
C PHE A 18 -13.74 -4.54 -29.38
N CYS A 19 -14.96 -4.23 -28.93
CA CYS A 19 -15.15 -3.41 -27.74
C CYS A 19 -14.60 -4.19 -26.55
N THR A 20 -13.38 -3.87 -26.14
CA THR A 20 -12.87 -4.28 -24.83
C THR A 20 -13.64 -3.49 -23.77
N ALA A 21 -14.80 -3.99 -23.37
CA ALA A 21 -15.43 -3.49 -22.16
C ALA A 21 -14.46 -3.80 -21.00
N PRO A 22 -14.07 -2.79 -20.20
CA PRO A 22 -13.26 -3.05 -19.02
C PRO A 22 -14.00 -4.03 -18.11
N ALA A 23 -13.28 -5.02 -17.59
CA ALA A 23 -13.83 -5.97 -16.64
C ALA A 23 -13.92 -5.29 -15.25
N TRP A 24 -15.04 -4.65 -14.96
CA TRP A 24 -15.32 -4.10 -13.62
C TRP A 24 -15.78 -5.24 -12.69
N GLY A 25 -15.15 -5.39 -11.53
CA GLY A 25 -15.36 -6.47 -10.56
C GLY A 25 -16.64 -6.37 -9.72
N ALA A 26 -17.66 -5.64 -10.18
CA ALA A 26 -18.89 -5.36 -9.46
C ALA A 26 -20.13 -5.70 -10.32
N ASP A 27 -21.30 -5.78 -9.71
CA ASP A 27 -22.57 -5.90 -10.43
C ASP A 27 -22.86 -4.64 -11.28
N THR A 28 -23.94 -4.67 -12.05
CA THR A 28 -24.31 -3.56 -12.95
C THR A 28 -24.63 -2.24 -12.24
N ASN A 29 -24.73 -2.23 -10.92
CA ASN A 29 -24.92 -1.05 -10.08
C ASN A 29 -23.69 -0.77 -9.21
N GLU A 30 -22.52 -1.29 -9.59
CA GLU A 30 -21.25 -1.14 -8.87
C GLU A 30 -21.28 -1.73 -7.45
N ARG A 31 -22.18 -2.68 -7.18
CA ARG A 31 -22.24 -3.38 -5.89
C ARG A 31 -21.39 -4.63 -5.92
N PHE A 32 -20.81 -4.96 -4.77
CA PHE A 32 -20.05 -6.19 -4.58
C PHE A 32 -20.35 -6.77 -3.20
N ALA A 33 -20.19 -8.08 -3.06
CA ALA A 33 -20.29 -8.77 -1.79
C ALA A 33 -18.95 -8.70 -1.06
N VAL A 34 -19.00 -8.38 0.24
CA VAL A 34 -17.83 -8.47 1.12
C VAL A 34 -17.96 -9.78 1.87
N GLU A 35 -17.00 -10.68 1.66
CA GLU A 35 -16.98 -11.99 2.29
C GLU A 35 -16.12 -11.99 3.56
N GLY A 36 -16.54 -12.72 4.59
CA GLY A 36 -15.74 -12.96 5.81
C GLY A 36 -15.59 -11.75 6.75
N GLY A 37 -14.42 -11.63 7.39
CA GLY A 37 -14.16 -10.66 8.46
C GLY A 37 -14.39 -9.19 8.07
N GLY A 38 -14.26 -8.85 6.79
CA GLY A 38 -14.54 -7.50 6.30
C GLY A 38 -16.00 -7.07 6.44
N ALA A 39 -16.95 -8.01 6.40
CA ALA A 39 -18.37 -7.72 6.52
C ALA A 39 -18.81 -7.50 7.98
N GLN A 40 -17.95 -7.87 8.94
CA GLN A 40 -18.23 -7.75 10.37
C GLN A 40 -17.92 -6.35 10.88
N ALA A 41 -18.64 -5.93 11.92
CA ALA A 41 -18.49 -4.62 12.53
C ALA A 41 -17.13 -4.48 13.24
N CYS A 42 -16.59 -3.26 13.25
CA CYS A 42 -15.39 -2.86 13.98
C CYS A 42 -15.41 -3.31 15.46
N SER A 43 -16.57 -3.31 16.13
CA SER A 43 -16.72 -3.78 17.50
C SER A 43 -16.27 -5.24 17.69
N LEU A 44 -16.55 -6.13 16.74
CA LEU A 44 -16.15 -7.54 16.80
C LEU A 44 -14.65 -7.72 16.57
N PHE A 45 -14.06 -6.88 15.71
CA PHE A 45 -12.61 -6.82 15.53
C PHE A 45 -11.90 -6.35 16.80
N LEU A 46 -12.41 -5.29 17.45
CA LEU A 46 -11.88 -4.78 18.72
C LEU A 46 -12.02 -5.80 19.87
N GLU A 47 -13.14 -6.53 19.92
CA GLU A 47 -13.34 -7.60 20.90
C GLU A 47 -12.31 -8.72 20.72
N ALA A 48 -12.08 -9.14 19.47
CA ALA A 48 -11.11 -10.20 19.16
C ALA A 48 -9.67 -9.81 19.53
N GLU A 49 -9.31 -8.54 19.32
CA GLU A 49 -8.00 -7.99 19.71
C GLU A 49 -7.82 -8.01 21.23
N ARG A 50 -8.76 -7.44 21.98
CA ARG A 50 -8.71 -7.31 23.44
C ARG A 50 -8.57 -8.66 24.13
N ASP A 51 -9.34 -9.64 23.66
CA ASP A 51 -9.41 -10.96 24.29
C ASP A 51 -8.31 -11.91 23.78
N ARG A 52 -7.41 -11.42 22.89
CA ARG A 52 -6.35 -12.20 22.21
C ARG A 52 -6.89 -13.48 21.59
N LYS A 53 -8.08 -13.39 21.01
CA LYS A 53 -8.79 -14.50 20.38
C LYS A 53 -8.06 -14.93 19.11
N GLU A 54 -8.08 -16.22 18.79
CA GLU A 54 -7.54 -16.74 17.52
C GLU A 54 -8.18 -16.04 16.30
N GLN A 55 -9.44 -15.61 16.45
CA GLN A 55 -10.20 -14.82 15.49
C GLN A 55 -9.51 -13.49 15.13
N TYR A 56 -8.63 -12.95 15.97
CA TYR A 56 -7.89 -11.73 15.64
C TYR A 56 -6.96 -11.95 14.42
N THR A 57 -6.30 -13.11 14.33
CA THR A 57 -5.48 -13.48 13.18
C THR A 57 -6.33 -13.63 11.92
N TYR A 58 -7.56 -14.10 12.04
CA TYR A 58 -8.51 -14.19 10.93
C TYR A 58 -8.82 -12.79 10.34
N TYR A 59 -9.08 -11.78 11.18
CA TYR A 59 -9.27 -10.41 10.70
C TYR A 59 -8.01 -9.84 10.05
N ILE A 60 -6.84 -10.04 10.65
CA ILE A 60 -5.56 -9.58 10.09
C ILE A 60 -5.33 -10.20 8.70
N GLY A 61 -5.58 -11.50 8.55
CA GLY A 61 -5.46 -12.19 7.28
C GLY A 61 -6.44 -11.65 6.23
N TRP A 62 -7.67 -11.33 6.63
CA TRP A 62 -8.65 -10.69 5.75
C TRP A 62 -8.15 -9.31 5.27
N VAL A 63 -7.65 -8.47 6.18
CA VAL A 63 -7.12 -7.13 5.86
C VAL A 63 -5.96 -7.23 4.87
N GLN A 64 -4.99 -8.12 5.11
CA GLN A 64 -3.87 -8.34 4.21
C GLN A 64 -4.30 -8.84 2.82
N GLY A 65 -5.29 -9.75 2.78
CA GLY A 65 -5.87 -10.23 1.53
C GLY A 65 -6.57 -9.12 0.75
N TYR A 66 -7.33 -8.26 1.44
CA TYR A 66 -7.98 -7.10 0.82
C TYR A 66 -6.97 -6.10 0.25
N LEU A 67 -5.92 -5.76 1.00
CA LEU A 67 -4.84 -4.89 0.51
C LEU A 67 -4.11 -5.52 -0.70
N THR A 68 -3.91 -6.83 -0.71
CA THR A 68 -3.35 -7.55 -1.86
C THR A 68 -4.28 -7.46 -3.10
N ALA A 69 -5.59 -7.54 -2.89
CA ALA A 69 -6.57 -7.33 -3.96
C ALA A 69 -6.51 -5.90 -4.51
N LEU A 70 -6.36 -4.89 -3.64
CA LEU A 70 -6.15 -3.51 -4.08
C LEU A 70 -4.89 -3.38 -4.93
N ASN A 71 -3.77 -4.02 -4.57
CA ASN A 71 -2.56 -4.02 -5.40
C ASN A 71 -2.80 -4.58 -6.80
N ARG A 72 -3.72 -5.55 -6.95
CA ARG A 72 -4.02 -6.18 -8.23
C ARG A 72 -5.00 -5.39 -9.09
N PHE A 73 -6.02 -4.79 -8.46
CA PHE A 73 -7.19 -4.25 -9.17
C PHE A 73 -7.25 -2.73 -9.20
N GLN A 74 -6.48 -2.03 -8.36
CA GLN A 74 -6.35 -0.59 -8.46
C GLN A 74 -5.37 -0.22 -9.58
N ASP A 75 -5.76 0.75 -10.39
CA ASP A 75 -4.89 1.28 -11.44
C ASP A 75 -3.62 1.89 -10.82
N ASP A 76 -2.51 1.79 -11.56
CA ASP A 76 -1.25 2.45 -11.23
C ASP A 76 -0.80 2.16 -9.77
N THR A 77 -0.86 0.88 -9.39
CA THR A 77 -0.54 0.39 -8.06
C THR A 77 0.26 -0.90 -8.17
N PHE A 78 1.47 -0.90 -7.61
CA PHE A 78 2.26 -2.10 -7.36
C PHE A 78 2.12 -2.55 -5.89
N ASP A 79 2.19 -1.59 -4.96
CA ASP A 79 1.93 -1.83 -3.54
C ASP A 79 1.26 -0.59 -2.90
N MET A 80 0.06 -0.78 -2.37
CA MET A 80 -0.78 0.23 -1.73
C MET A 80 -0.19 0.74 -0.42
N VAL A 81 0.51 -0.13 0.33
CA VAL A 81 1.03 0.16 1.68
C VAL A 81 2.50 -0.23 1.80
N PRO A 82 3.39 0.36 0.96
CA PRO A 82 4.73 -0.17 0.69
C PRO A 82 5.75 0.01 1.81
N TRP A 83 5.43 0.80 2.84
CA TRP A 83 6.32 1.07 3.97
C TRP A 83 5.74 0.66 5.31
N GLN A 84 4.48 0.25 5.33
CA GLN A 84 3.75 -0.16 6.52
C GLN A 84 3.88 -1.66 6.71
N ASN A 85 4.15 -2.07 7.95
CA ASN A 85 4.02 -3.45 8.38
C ASN A 85 2.61 -3.74 8.91
N THR A 86 2.31 -5.02 9.03
CA THR A 86 1.02 -5.50 9.53
C THR A 86 0.65 -4.89 10.88
N GLN A 87 1.60 -4.81 11.82
CA GLN A 87 1.34 -4.30 13.16
C GLN A 87 0.88 -2.84 13.13
N PHE A 88 1.53 -2.01 12.31
CA PHE A 88 1.19 -0.61 12.16
C PHE A 88 -0.20 -0.43 11.53
N LEU A 89 -0.50 -1.17 10.45
CA LEU A 89 -1.81 -1.12 9.79
C LEU A 89 -2.93 -1.55 10.76
N THR A 90 -2.71 -2.62 11.51
CA THR A 90 -3.69 -3.10 12.49
C THR A 90 -3.89 -2.10 13.64
N LEU A 91 -2.84 -1.45 14.12
CA LEU A 91 -2.96 -0.36 15.11
C LEU A 91 -3.75 0.84 14.56
N ALA A 92 -3.54 1.20 13.30
CA ALA A 92 -4.32 2.25 12.64
C ALA A 92 -5.81 1.87 12.55
N LEU A 93 -6.11 0.62 12.20
CA LEU A 93 -7.49 0.11 12.17
C LEU A 93 -8.12 0.08 13.56
N ILE A 94 -7.40 -0.35 14.59
CA ILE A 94 -7.87 -0.30 15.99
C ILE A 94 -8.20 1.13 16.38
N SER A 95 -7.32 2.08 16.04
CA SER A 95 -7.55 3.50 16.32
C SER A 95 -8.82 4.00 15.63
N PHE A 96 -9.01 3.70 14.35
CA PHE A 96 -10.21 4.08 13.61
C PHE A 96 -11.47 3.43 14.20
N CYS A 97 -11.44 2.13 14.47
CA CYS A 97 -12.59 1.35 14.92
C CYS A 97 -13.08 1.76 16.32
N LYS A 98 -12.21 2.27 17.20
CA LYS A 98 -12.61 2.76 18.55
C LYS A 98 -13.70 3.83 18.48
N ASP A 99 -13.63 4.70 17.47
CA ASP A 99 -14.59 5.79 17.24
C ASP A 99 -15.70 5.40 16.24
N ASN A 100 -15.60 4.22 15.62
CA ASN A 100 -16.44 3.78 14.49
C ASN A 100 -16.92 2.33 14.64
N GLN A 101 -17.44 1.97 15.82
CA GLN A 101 -17.68 0.58 16.21
C GLN A 101 -18.67 -0.18 15.32
N ASP A 102 -19.67 0.48 14.75
CA ASP A 102 -20.68 -0.13 13.87
C ASP A 102 -20.22 -0.23 12.41
N THR A 103 -19.10 0.41 12.06
CA THR A 103 -18.57 0.40 10.69
C THR A 103 -18.04 -0.99 10.33
N PRO A 104 -18.43 -1.57 9.18
CA PRO A 104 -17.83 -2.80 8.71
C PRO A 104 -16.31 -2.68 8.50
N LEU A 105 -15.55 -3.70 8.88
CA LEU A 105 -14.08 -3.65 8.82
C LEU A 105 -13.55 -3.38 7.41
N PHE A 106 -14.27 -3.80 6.36
CA PHE A 106 -13.88 -3.48 4.98
C PHE A 106 -13.86 -1.97 4.72
N ARG A 107 -14.82 -1.21 5.28
CA ARG A 107 -14.87 0.26 5.11
C ARG A 107 -13.73 0.93 5.85
N ALA A 108 -13.38 0.44 7.03
CA ALA A 108 -12.21 0.91 7.76
C ALA A 108 -10.91 0.66 6.98
N THR A 109 -10.78 -0.54 6.39
CA THR A 109 -9.62 -0.93 5.57
C THR A 109 -9.53 -0.14 4.26
N ASP A 110 -10.65 0.05 3.58
CA ASP A 110 -10.76 0.85 2.36
C ASP A 110 -10.40 2.32 2.64
N TYR A 111 -10.94 2.90 3.72
CA TYR A 111 -10.59 4.25 4.16
C TYR A 111 -9.09 4.38 4.47
N LEU A 112 -8.52 3.43 5.20
CA LEU A 112 -7.08 3.41 5.48
C LEU A 112 -6.25 3.38 4.19
N SER A 113 -6.67 2.55 3.22
CA SER A 113 -6.02 2.43 1.92
C SER A 113 -6.11 3.73 1.12
N LEU A 114 -7.27 4.39 1.14
CA LEU A 114 -7.48 5.69 0.50
C LEU A 114 -6.54 6.76 1.06
N VAL A 115 -6.45 6.87 2.39
CA VAL A 115 -5.59 7.85 3.09
C VAL A 115 -4.10 7.61 2.80
N MET A 116 -3.70 6.35 2.56
CA MET A 116 -2.31 5.98 2.27
C MET A 116 -1.97 5.98 0.78
N SER A 117 -2.99 6.04 -0.10
CA SER A 117 -2.85 5.82 -1.54
C SER A 117 -1.90 6.79 -2.26
N GLU A 118 -1.68 7.99 -1.73
CA GLU A 118 -0.72 8.96 -2.28
C GLU A 118 0.74 8.49 -2.14
N GLN A 119 1.03 7.69 -1.12
CA GLN A 119 2.37 7.17 -0.85
C GLN A 119 2.60 5.77 -1.42
N ARG A 120 1.65 5.24 -2.20
CA ARG A 120 1.76 3.93 -2.83
C ARG A 120 3.00 3.81 -3.72
N LEU A 121 3.42 2.58 -3.92
CA LEU A 121 4.41 2.24 -4.92
C LEU A 121 3.67 1.93 -6.22
N ARG A 122 3.99 2.65 -7.29
CA ARG A 122 3.27 2.57 -8.58
C ARG A 122 3.89 1.56 -9.56
N SER A 123 5.17 1.28 -9.39
CA SER A 123 5.93 0.33 -10.20
C SER A 123 6.77 -0.58 -9.31
N GLU A 124 7.11 -1.76 -9.80
CA GLU A 124 7.98 -2.70 -9.09
C GLU A 124 9.28 -2.02 -8.63
N SER A 125 9.74 -2.38 -7.44
CA SER A 125 11.02 -1.95 -6.87
C SER A 125 11.72 -3.15 -6.25
N LYS A 126 13.06 -3.16 -6.33
CA LYS A 126 13.90 -4.17 -5.68
C LYS A 126 13.67 -4.17 -4.16
N SER A 127 13.48 -5.34 -3.57
CA SER A 127 13.51 -5.52 -2.11
C SER A 127 14.95 -5.57 -1.59
N LEU A 128 15.20 -4.84 -0.50
CA LEU A 128 16.47 -4.78 0.19
C LEU A 128 16.29 -5.36 1.60
N VAL A 129 17.27 -6.14 2.04
CA VAL A 129 17.38 -6.57 3.44
C VAL A 129 18.44 -5.69 4.09
N LEU A 130 18.05 -4.90 5.09
CA LEU A 130 18.93 -3.97 5.79
C LEU A 130 19.12 -4.43 7.24
N GLY A 131 20.34 -4.31 7.76
CA GLY A 131 20.67 -4.71 9.13
C GLY A 131 21.59 -5.93 9.21
N GLN A 132 21.73 -6.49 10.41
CA GLN A 132 22.53 -7.69 10.71
C GLN A 132 21.71 -8.61 11.63
N SER A 133 22.18 -9.84 11.85
CA SER A 133 21.45 -10.99 12.44
C SER A 133 20.33 -10.67 13.43
N ASP A 134 20.59 -9.82 14.44
CA ASP A 134 19.65 -9.58 15.54
C ASP A 134 18.62 -8.48 15.25
N SER A 135 18.76 -7.74 14.14
CA SER A 135 17.86 -6.68 13.69
C SER A 135 17.98 -6.50 12.19
N SER A 136 17.02 -7.07 11.45
CA SER A 136 16.91 -6.90 10.00
C SER A 136 15.52 -6.41 9.61
N ILE A 137 15.48 -5.58 8.56
CA ILE A 137 14.23 -5.10 7.96
C ILE A 137 14.25 -5.37 6.46
N ILE A 138 13.06 -5.60 5.89
CA ILE A 138 12.86 -5.70 4.45
C ILE A 138 12.19 -4.41 3.99
N ILE A 139 12.76 -3.75 2.98
CA ILE A 139 12.25 -2.48 2.45
C ILE A 139 12.46 -2.42 0.94
N TYR A 140 11.56 -1.76 0.22
CA TYR A 140 11.78 -1.47 -1.20
C TYR A 140 12.86 -0.39 -1.37
N GLN A 141 13.72 -0.56 -2.37
CA GLN A 141 14.73 0.43 -2.77
C GLN A 141 14.11 1.82 -3.00
N GLU A 142 12.96 1.89 -3.66
CA GLU A 142 12.25 3.15 -3.88
C GLU A 142 11.78 3.80 -2.57
N ILE A 143 11.34 3.02 -1.58
CA ILE A 143 10.97 3.55 -0.26
C ILE A 143 12.21 4.06 0.49
N LEU A 144 13.34 3.36 0.38
CA LEU A 144 14.62 3.87 0.92
C LEU A 144 15.02 5.19 0.26
N ARG A 145 14.87 5.31 -1.06
CA ARG A 145 15.13 6.56 -1.79
C ARG A 145 14.23 7.70 -1.29
N ARG A 146 12.94 7.45 -1.08
CA ARG A 146 12.01 8.44 -0.50
C ARG A 146 12.41 8.85 0.93
N ALA A 147 12.84 7.89 1.75
CA ALA A 147 13.35 8.16 3.09
C ALA A 147 14.61 9.05 3.06
N GLN A 148 15.57 8.75 2.18
CA GLN A 148 16.75 9.60 1.96
C GLN A 148 16.36 11.01 1.53
N ALA A 149 15.39 11.16 0.63
CA ALA A 149 14.91 12.48 0.20
C ALA A 149 14.34 13.30 1.37
N LYS A 150 13.59 12.66 2.28
CA LYS A 150 13.11 13.28 3.51
C LYS A 150 14.23 13.64 4.48
N LEU A 151 15.25 12.79 4.62
CA LEU A 151 16.44 13.10 5.42
C LEU A 151 17.23 14.28 4.84
N ILE A 152 17.35 14.38 3.51
CA ILE A 152 17.98 15.53 2.83
C ILE A 152 17.17 16.80 3.08
N GLN A 153 15.85 16.74 2.92
CA GLN A 153 14.95 17.87 3.21
C GLN A 153 15.09 18.35 4.66
N GLY A 154 15.27 17.43 5.61
CA GLY A 154 15.47 17.72 7.03
C GLY A 154 16.91 18.12 7.40
N GLY A 155 17.84 18.14 6.46
CA GLY A 155 19.25 18.49 6.71
C GLY A 155 20.07 17.40 7.41
N PHE A 156 19.58 16.15 7.47
CA PHE A 156 20.28 15.02 8.08
C PHE A 156 21.19 14.27 7.11
N LEU A 157 20.95 14.39 5.80
CA LEU A 157 21.71 13.73 4.74
C LEU A 157 22.08 14.73 3.65
N GLU A 158 23.30 14.63 3.12
CA GLU A 158 23.76 15.43 1.99
C GLU A 158 23.82 14.59 0.70
N GLY A 159 23.68 15.26 -0.44
CA GLY A 159 23.80 14.65 -1.76
C GLY A 159 22.45 14.25 -2.36
N THR A 160 22.44 13.13 -3.09
CA THR A 160 21.27 12.65 -3.83
C THR A 160 20.65 11.43 -3.17
N ALA A 161 19.33 11.37 -3.12
CA ALA A 161 18.60 10.17 -2.75
C ALA A 161 18.73 9.12 -3.86
N ASP A 162 19.56 8.10 -3.63
CA ASP A 162 19.97 7.09 -4.62
C ASP A 162 19.38 5.68 -4.34
N GLY A 163 18.67 5.51 -3.23
CA GLY A 163 18.14 4.22 -2.80
C GLY A 163 19.22 3.23 -2.35
N THR A 164 20.44 3.69 -2.06
CA THR A 164 21.54 2.85 -1.58
C THR A 164 21.72 3.01 -0.07
N PHE A 165 21.70 1.88 0.64
CA PHE A 165 21.96 1.87 2.07
C PHE A 165 23.46 1.77 2.35
N GLY A 166 24.08 2.89 2.72
CA GLY A 166 25.50 2.97 3.07
C GLY A 166 25.74 3.70 4.39
N PRO A 167 27.02 3.86 4.81
CA PRO A 167 27.37 4.48 6.08
C PRO A 167 26.79 5.89 6.28
N LYS A 168 26.73 6.71 5.22
CA LYS A 168 26.13 8.05 5.27
C LYS A 168 24.62 7.99 5.56
N THR A 169 23.90 7.09 4.89
CA THR A 169 22.47 6.89 5.13
C THR A 169 22.20 6.43 6.56
N ARG A 170 23.01 5.50 7.09
CA ARG A 170 22.92 5.03 8.48
C ARG A 170 23.12 6.18 9.48
N LEU A 171 24.20 6.95 9.35
CA LEU A 171 24.48 8.08 10.23
C LEU A 171 23.37 9.15 10.18
N ALA A 172 22.82 9.40 9.00
CA ALA A 172 21.69 10.32 8.84
C ALA A 172 20.42 9.82 9.56
N LEU A 173 20.12 8.52 9.47
CA LEU A 173 19.01 7.90 10.20
C LEU A 173 19.22 7.99 11.71
N GLU A 174 20.42 7.70 12.20
CA GLU A 174 20.74 7.80 13.64
C GLU A 174 20.55 9.23 14.17
N ALA A 175 21.04 10.22 13.40
CA ALA A 175 20.87 11.63 13.74
C ALA A 175 19.39 12.06 13.72
N PHE A 176 18.63 11.61 12.71
CA PHE A 176 17.19 11.85 12.62
C PHE A 176 16.44 11.22 13.80
N GLN A 177 16.68 9.94 14.10
CA GLN A 177 16.06 9.22 15.20
C GLN A 177 16.32 9.92 16.54
N LYS A 178 17.58 10.33 16.77
CA LYS A 178 17.93 11.13 17.96
C LYS A 178 17.18 12.45 18.02
N SER A 179 17.01 13.14 16.90
CA SER A 179 16.26 14.41 16.84
C SER A 179 14.76 14.26 17.09
N LYS A 180 14.21 13.07 16.85
CA LYS A 180 12.80 12.73 17.08
C LYS A 180 12.56 12.03 18.42
N GLU A 181 13.61 11.85 19.23
CA GLU A 181 13.56 11.16 20.53
C GLU A 181 12.98 9.74 20.42
N ILE A 182 13.29 9.04 19.32
CA ILE A 182 12.93 7.63 19.09
C ILE A 182 14.18 6.73 19.20
N GLU A 183 13.96 5.42 19.22
CA GLU A 183 15.05 4.44 19.29
C GLU A 183 16.03 4.61 18.13
N VAL A 184 17.34 4.65 18.46
CA VAL A 184 18.42 4.91 17.51
C VAL A 184 18.90 3.58 16.93
N THR A 185 18.17 3.03 15.97
CA THR A 185 18.49 1.76 15.30
C THR A 185 19.45 1.93 14.12
N GLY A 186 19.55 3.15 13.57
CA GLY A 186 20.25 3.44 12.33
C GLY A 186 19.65 2.77 11.09
N LEU A 187 18.43 2.21 11.21
CA LEU A 187 17.67 1.59 10.14
C LEU A 187 16.40 2.40 9.86
N PRO A 188 15.88 2.40 8.63
CA PRO A 188 14.56 2.96 8.34
C PRO A 188 13.47 1.98 8.79
N ASP A 189 13.40 1.70 10.09
CA ASP A 189 12.38 0.86 10.71
C ASP A 189 10.98 1.51 10.66
N GLN A 190 9.95 0.79 11.10
CA GLN A 190 8.57 1.24 11.03
C GLN A 190 8.32 2.58 11.72
N VAL A 191 8.93 2.80 12.89
CA VAL A 191 8.79 4.05 13.66
C VAL A 191 9.47 5.18 12.92
N THR A 192 10.68 4.94 12.41
CA THR A 192 11.44 5.90 11.62
C THR A 192 10.71 6.31 10.35
N LEU A 193 10.19 5.35 9.59
CA LEU A 193 9.41 5.60 8.37
C LEU A 193 8.12 6.37 8.65
N PHE A 194 7.43 6.04 9.75
CA PHE A 194 6.27 6.82 10.19
C PHE A 194 6.64 8.29 10.42
N HIS A 195 7.71 8.57 11.19
CA HIS A 195 8.13 9.95 11.44
C HIS A 195 8.61 10.69 10.17
N LEU A 196 9.19 9.99 9.20
CA LEU A 196 9.60 10.58 7.92
C LEU A 196 8.41 10.90 7.00
N PHE A 197 7.34 10.11 7.07
CA PHE A 197 6.24 10.16 6.10
C PHE A 197 4.90 10.66 6.66
N ALA A 198 4.76 10.82 7.98
CA ALA A 198 3.52 11.25 8.63
C ALA A 198 3.04 12.64 8.16
N GLU A 199 3.94 13.56 7.83
CA GLU A 199 3.56 14.89 7.29
C GLU A 199 2.81 14.79 5.95
N GLY A 200 3.00 13.70 5.21
CA GLY A 200 2.30 13.44 3.96
C GLY A 200 1.03 12.62 4.12
N LEU A 201 0.62 12.28 5.34
CA LEU A 201 -0.66 11.62 5.60
C LEU A 201 -1.74 12.68 5.84
N PRO A 202 -2.92 12.54 5.22
CA PRO A 202 -4.08 13.36 5.56
C PRO A 202 -4.31 13.30 7.07
N THR A 203 -4.18 14.44 7.76
CA THR A 203 -4.59 14.51 9.17
C THR A 203 -6.10 14.33 9.21
N SER A 204 -6.59 13.44 10.08
CA SER A 204 -8.01 13.40 10.41
C SER A 204 -8.35 14.74 11.04
N GLY A 205 -8.87 15.64 10.22
CA GLY A 205 -9.39 16.92 10.67
C GLY A 205 -10.50 16.63 11.65
N LYS A 206 -10.25 16.99 12.93
CA LYS A 206 -11.34 17.33 13.84
C LYS A 206 -12.10 18.49 13.20
N ASN A 207 -13.26 18.18 12.62
CA ASN A 207 -14.38 19.10 12.58
C ASN A 207 -15.36 18.64 13.66
#